data_AF-A0A2V8TR55-F1
#
_entry.id   AF-A0A2V8TR55-F1
#
_cell.length_a   1.000
_cell.length_b   1.000
_cell.length_c   1.000
_cell.angle_alpha   90.00
_cell.angle_beta   90.00
_cell.angle_gamma   90.00
#
_symmetry.space_group_name_H-M   'P 1'
#
loop_
_entity.id
_entity.type
_entity.pdbx_description
1 polymer ?
#
loop_
_entity_poly.entity_id
_entity_poly.type
_entity_poly.pdbx_seq_one_letter_code
_entity_poly.pdbx_strand_id
1 'polypeptide(L)'
;MVVFVLAASVLPARAQSTAPSVFPISYVLSPDSRYEEGCFGPCECPIFFADGVKGGFTLSFSGFEPPFIVYDVKEILWSVPALSKTFIGSGRYLIGWKGTAQQQLQVDLSENGTAPVRFDSGLVPVTVPFPLIDIALSEHAFVCYDKGFFLKAAPVRPIRMGVQVDPSEVSWDLYPDSPAYDAVFGSVSVLRQTGGDFTAATAGCLGSDVASSPVSGATDPPVGEAFWYLVRGYGGVAGTTYDSDEPAGAGSYDAQVNASPNACP
;
A
#
# COMPACT_ATOMS: atom_id res chain seq x y z
N MET A 1 -33.65 59.98 7.37
CA MET A 1 -32.99 59.07 8.32
C MET A 1 -32.86 57.72 7.62
N VAL A 2 -31.70 57.44 7.05
CA VAL A 2 -31.43 56.26 6.23
C VAL A 2 -30.79 55.20 7.13
N VAL A 3 -31.41 54.03 7.22
CA VAL A 3 -30.90 52.89 7.99
C VAL A 3 -30.07 52.02 7.05
N PHE A 4 -28.77 51.90 7.34
CA PHE A 4 -27.89 50.91 6.71
C PHE A 4 -27.99 49.61 7.50
N VAL A 5 -28.47 48.54 6.85
CA VAL A 5 -28.43 47.18 7.40
C VAL A 5 -27.15 46.51 6.87
N LEU A 6 -26.18 46.31 7.75
CA LEU A 6 -24.99 45.49 7.50
C LEU A 6 -25.38 44.02 7.66
N ALA A 7 -25.57 43.31 6.55
CA ALA A 7 -25.66 41.86 6.54
C ALA A 7 -24.23 41.28 6.59
N ALA A 8 -23.82 40.78 7.75
CA ALA A 8 -22.59 40.01 7.88
C ALA A 8 -22.80 38.64 7.22
N SER A 9 -22.20 38.45 6.04
CA SER A 9 -22.09 37.14 5.39
C SER A 9 -21.08 36.29 6.14
N VAL A 10 -21.57 35.47 7.08
CA VAL A 10 -20.78 34.41 7.69
C VAL A 10 -20.59 33.32 6.64
N LEU A 11 -19.40 33.26 6.02
CA LEU A 11 -18.99 32.09 5.23
C LEU A 11 -18.99 30.88 6.18
N PRO A 12 -19.66 29.77 5.84
CA PRO A 12 -19.50 28.55 6.63
C PRO A 12 -18.05 28.11 6.52
N ALA A 13 -17.37 28.00 7.66
CA ALA A 13 -16.08 27.35 7.73
C ALA A 13 -16.25 25.90 7.27
N ARG A 14 -15.65 25.55 6.12
CA ARG A 14 -15.53 24.15 5.70
C ARG A 14 -14.69 23.44 6.76
N ALA A 15 -15.34 22.58 7.55
CA ALA A 15 -14.62 21.64 8.40
C ALA A 15 -13.73 20.81 7.48
N GLN A 16 -12.41 20.95 7.62
CA GLN A 16 -11.48 20.01 7.02
C GLN A 16 -11.76 18.67 7.69
N SER A 17 -12.36 17.73 6.98
CA SER A 17 -12.41 16.34 7.41
C SER A 17 -10.98 15.88 7.57
N THR A 18 -10.51 15.77 8.81
CA THR A 18 -9.30 15.03 9.14
C THR A 18 -9.60 13.59 8.77
N ALA A 19 -9.14 13.16 7.58
CA ALA A 19 -9.31 11.79 7.15
C ALA A 19 -8.76 10.84 8.24
N PRO A 20 -9.50 9.79 8.63
CA PRO A 20 -8.99 8.80 9.55
C PRO A 20 -7.73 8.16 8.96
N SER A 21 -6.60 8.31 9.64
CA SER A 21 -5.35 7.64 9.26
C SER A 21 -5.56 6.13 9.33
N VAL A 22 -5.27 5.42 8.23
CA VAL A 22 -5.26 3.95 8.18
C VAL A 22 -4.09 3.37 9.00
N PHE A 23 -3.11 4.21 9.37
CA PHE A 23 -2.02 3.82 10.26
C PHE A 23 -2.39 3.96 11.74
N PRO A 24 -1.83 3.08 12.60
CA PRO A 24 -0.90 1.98 12.26
C PRO A 24 -1.62 0.75 11.68
N ILE A 25 -0.93 -0.02 10.81
CA ILE A 25 -1.49 -1.19 10.12
C ILE A 25 -0.90 -2.46 10.70
N SER A 26 -1.76 -3.32 11.25
CA SER A 26 -1.34 -4.63 11.73
C SER A 26 -1.19 -5.63 10.57
N TYR A 27 -0.09 -6.38 10.60
CA TYR A 27 0.24 -7.44 9.66
C TYR A 27 0.24 -8.79 10.37
N VAL A 28 -0.15 -9.83 9.63
CA VAL A 28 -0.08 -11.22 10.06
C VAL A 28 0.79 -12.02 9.10
N LEU A 29 1.58 -12.95 9.64
CA LEU A 29 2.37 -13.88 8.86
C LEU A 29 1.47 -14.96 8.25
N SER A 30 1.67 -15.22 6.96
CA SER A 30 1.09 -16.35 6.24
C SER A 30 1.69 -17.66 6.75
N PRO A 31 0.93 -18.78 6.75
CA PRO A 31 1.44 -20.11 7.07
C PRO A 31 2.66 -20.56 6.23
N ASP A 32 2.85 -19.96 5.06
CA ASP A 32 4.00 -20.17 4.18
C ASP A 32 5.31 -19.53 4.70
N SER A 33 5.23 -18.71 5.75
CA SER A 33 6.42 -18.11 6.36
C SER A 33 7.24 -19.20 7.04
N ARG A 34 8.55 -19.18 6.84
CA ARG A 34 9.46 -20.20 7.38
C ARG A 34 10.68 -19.60 8.06
N TYR A 35 11.28 -20.40 8.92
CA TYR A 35 12.50 -20.11 9.65
C TYR A 35 13.56 -21.15 9.32
N GLU A 36 14.79 -20.70 9.15
CA GLU A 36 15.94 -21.55 8.88
C GLU A 36 17.07 -21.20 9.85
N GLU A 37 17.75 -22.20 10.40
CA GLU A 37 18.91 -22.02 11.27
C GLU A 37 19.96 -23.09 10.99
N GLY A 38 21.18 -22.67 10.71
CA GLY A 38 22.29 -23.58 10.44
C GLY A 38 23.27 -22.98 9.44
N CYS A 39 24.06 -23.84 8.78
CA CYS A 39 25.09 -23.37 7.87
C CYS A 39 24.56 -23.14 6.45
N PHE A 40 24.50 -21.87 6.06
CA PHE A 40 24.41 -21.48 4.66
C PHE A 40 25.81 -21.54 4.03
N GLY A 41 25.87 -21.72 2.71
CA GLY A 41 27.15 -21.77 1.99
C GLY A 41 28.00 -20.53 2.32
N PRO A 42 29.32 -20.67 2.49
CA PRO A 42 30.19 -21.80 2.12
C PRO A 42 30.46 -22.81 3.25
N CYS A 43 29.85 -22.69 4.44
CA CYS A 43 30.11 -23.63 5.53
C CYS A 43 29.24 -24.90 5.40
N GLU A 44 29.78 -26.06 5.75
CA GLU A 44 29.04 -27.34 5.75
C GLU A 44 28.56 -27.69 7.16
N CYS A 45 27.25 -27.60 7.42
CA CYS A 45 26.55 -28.24 8.54
C CYS A 45 25.04 -28.34 8.26
N PRO A 46 24.28 -29.20 8.98
CA PRO A 46 22.84 -29.30 8.79
C PRO A 46 22.11 -27.97 9.03
N ILE A 47 21.09 -27.70 8.23
CA ILE A 47 20.16 -26.59 8.42
C ILE A 47 18.87 -27.16 9.02
N PHE A 48 18.39 -26.56 10.10
CA PHE A 48 17.06 -26.77 10.65
C PHE A 48 16.07 -25.88 9.92
N PHE A 49 15.02 -26.47 9.36
CA PHE A 49 13.94 -25.77 8.68
C PHE A 49 12.66 -25.93 9.49
N ALA A 50 11.94 -24.84 9.70
CA ALA A 50 10.65 -24.83 10.36
C ALA A 50 9.68 -23.96 9.57
N ASP A 51 8.71 -24.62 8.93
CA ASP A 51 7.58 -23.96 8.31
C ASP A 51 6.57 -23.48 9.36
N GLY A 52 5.66 -22.59 8.94
CA GLY A 52 4.56 -22.13 9.77
C GLY A 52 5.01 -21.21 10.91
N VAL A 53 5.95 -20.30 10.61
CA VAL A 53 6.24 -19.16 11.51
C VAL A 53 4.96 -18.37 11.71
N LYS A 54 4.57 -18.16 12.96
CA LYS A 54 3.31 -17.49 13.33
C LYS A 54 3.58 -16.12 13.91
N GLY A 55 2.57 -15.28 13.87
CA GLY A 55 2.57 -13.99 14.55
C GLY A 55 2.38 -12.84 13.59
N GLY A 56 2.93 -11.69 13.95
CA GLY A 56 2.71 -10.47 13.19
C GLY A 56 3.60 -9.32 13.65
N PHE A 57 3.31 -8.15 13.10
CA PHE A 57 3.94 -6.88 13.43
C PHE A 57 3.03 -5.74 12.99
N THR A 58 3.38 -4.53 13.37
CA THR A 58 2.63 -3.32 13.02
C THR A 58 3.51 -2.40 12.18
N LEU A 59 3.02 -1.95 11.03
CA LEU A 59 3.65 -0.87 10.26
C LEU A 59 3.04 0.47 10.62
N SER A 60 3.89 1.44 10.91
CA SER A 60 3.53 2.84 11.09
C SER A 60 4.30 3.67 10.08
N PHE A 61 3.61 4.44 9.26
CA PHE A 61 4.29 5.38 8.35
C PHE A 61 5.15 6.37 9.15
N SER A 62 6.40 6.55 8.71
CA SER A 62 7.40 7.38 9.40
C SER A 62 7.94 8.51 8.53
N GLY A 63 7.66 8.50 7.22
CA GLY A 63 8.08 9.55 6.30
C GLY A 63 8.58 9.01 4.97
N PHE A 64 9.21 9.88 4.21
CA PHE A 64 9.81 9.58 2.92
C PHE A 64 11.33 9.78 2.98
N GLU A 65 12.07 8.84 2.42
CA GLU A 65 13.49 8.96 2.08
C GLU A 65 13.63 8.65 0.60
N PRO A 66 13.34 9.62 -0.30
CA PRO A 66 13.20 9.35 -1.72
C PRO A 66 14.42 8.59 -2.29
N PRO A 67 14.18 7.48 -3.02
CA PRO A 67 12.92 7.03 -3.59
C PRO A 67 12.08 6.06 -2.71
N PHE A 68 12.31 6.00 -1.41
CA PHE A 68 11.66 5.06 -0.50
C PHE A 68 10.59 5.72 0.38
N ILE A 69 9.53 4.95 0.63
CA ILE A 69 8.57 5.17 1.71
C ILE A 69 9.09 4.42 2.93
N VAL A 70 9.07 5.08 4.08
CA VAL A 70 9.63 4.58 5.33
C VAL A 70 8.53 4.24 6.31
N TYR A 71 8.60 3.04 6.87
CA TYR A 71 7.75 2.59 7.96
C TYR A 71 8.59 2.17 9.17
N ASP A 72 8.15 2.56 10.36
CA ASP A 72 8.56 1.88 11.59
C ASP A 72 7.86 0.52 11.64
N VAL A 73 8.63 -0.51 11.96
CA VAL A 73 8.13 -1.85 12.26
C VAL A 73 8.06 -1.96 13.78
N LYS A 74 6.85 -2.10 14.32
CA LYS A 74 6.59 -2.13 15.76
C LYS A 74 5.94 -3.44 16.16
N GLU A 75 6.00 -3.74 17.45
CA GLU A 75 5.24 -4.85 18.06
C GLU A 75 5.46 -6.19 17.35
N ILE A 76 6.71 -6.48 16.95
CA ILE A 76 7.04 -7.79 16.40
C ILE A 76 6.81 -8.82 17.50
N LEU A 77 5.99 -9.82 17.18
CA LEU A 77 5.85 -11.03 17.96
C LEU A 77 5.75 -12.19 16.99
N TRP A 78 6.85 -12.92 16.81
CA TRP A 78 6.91 -14.12 15.98
C TRP A 78 7.18 -15.35 16.82
N SER A 79 6.62 -16.48 16.42
CA SER A 79 6.84 -17.76 17.06
C SER A 79 7.20 -18.81 16.02
N VAL A 80 8.15 -19.66 16.35
CA VAL A 80 8.54 -20.85 15.60
C VAL A 80 8.19 -22.06 16.47
N PRO A 81 6.94 -22.57 16.43
CA PRO A 81 6.47 -23.56 17.38
C PRO A 81 7.27 -24.86 17.35
N ALA A 82 7.72 -25.28 16.17
CA ALA A 82 8.51 -26.50 15.99
C ALA A 82 9.83 -26.48 16.78
N LEU A 83 10.39 -25.28 17.03
CA LEU A 83 11.63 -25.08 17.77
C LEU A 83 11.41 -24.48 19.17
N SER A 84 10.16 -24.27 19.59
CA SER A 84 9.82 -23.57 20.83
C SER A 84 10.51 -22.20 20.97
N LYS A 85 10.66 -21.48 19.86
CA LYS A 85 11.27 -20.14 19.84
C LYS A 85 10.23 -19.04 19.71
N THR A 86 10.49 -17.93 20.39
CA THR A 86 9.74 -16.68 20.27
C THR A 86 10.70 -15.55 20.00
N PHE A 87 10.30 -14.64 19.11
CA PHE A 87 11.05 -13.47 18.72
C PHE A 87 10.20 -12.24 18.95
N ILE A 88 10.73 -11.27 19.69
CA ILE A 88 10.11 -9.96 19.89
C ILE A 88 11.05 -8.86 19.43
N GLY A 89 10.52 -7.75 18.94
CA GLY A 89 11.38 -6.70 18.42
C GLY A 89 10.66 -5.54 17.75
N SER A 90 11.48 -4.74 17.08
CA SER A 90 11.05 -3.63 16.25
C SER A 90 12.13 -3.32 15.20
N GLY A 91 11.83 -2.43 14.28
CA GLY A 91 12.77 -2.09 13.23
C GLY A 91 12.20 -1.10 12.25
N ARG A 92 12.64 -1.23 11.01
CA ARG A 92 12.37 -0.29 9.93
C ARG A 92 12.16 -1.05 8.62
N TYR A 93 11.17 -0.60 7.86
CA TYR A 93 10.87 -1.13 6.53
C TYR A 93 10.92 0.00 5.51
N LEU A 94 11.63 -0.25 4.42
CA LEU A 94 11.73 0.62 3.25
C LEU A 94 11.06 -0.09 2.09
N ILE A 95 10.25 0.65 1.34
CA ILE A 95 9.75 0.19 0.05
C ILE A 95 9.82 1.30 -0.97
N GLY A 96 10.35 0.98 -2.14
CA GLY A 96 10.47 1.90 -3.25
C GLY A 96 9.11 2.23 -3.82
N TRP A 97 8.95 3.48 -4.23
CA TRP A 97 7.83 3.92 -5.07
C TRP A 97 8.33 4.22 -6.50
N LYS A 98 7.40 4.42 -7.44
CA LYS A 98 7.61 4.96 -8.80
C LYS A 98 8.95 4.56 -9.46
N GLY A 99 8.96 3.45 -10.20
CA GLY A 99 10.15 2.98 -10.91
C GLY A 99 11.23 2.35 -10.03
N THR A 100 11.07 2.38 -8.70
CA THR A 100 11.94 1.69 -7.75
C THR A 100 11.23 0.45 -7.22
N ALA A 101 11.54 -0.71 -7.79
CA ALA A 101 10.99 -2.00 -7.36
C ALA A 101 11.90 -2.69 -6.32
N GLN A 102 12.31 -1.95 -5.28
CA GLN A 102 13.19 -2.45 -4.23
C GLN A 102 12.57 -2.24 -2.84
N GLN A 103 12.93 -3.10 -1.90
CA GLN A 103 12.48 -3.10 -0.51
C GLN A 103 13.64 -3.52 0.42
N GLN A 104 13.57 -3.11 1.68
CA GLN A 104 14.47 -3.56 2.73
C GLN A 104 13.73 -3.65 4.05
N LEU A 105 13.83 -4.79 4.73
CA LEU A 105 13.35 -4.97 6.10
C LEU A 105 14.54 -5.18 7.03
N GLN A 106 14.61 -4.33 8.04
CA GLN A 106 15.69 -4.33 9.01
C GLN A 106 15.09 -4.32 10.42
N VAL A 107 15.33 -5.35 11.22
CA VAL A 107 14.71 -5.53 12.54
C VAL A 107 15.70 -6.00 13.58
N ASP A 108 15.52 -5.56 14.82
CA ASP A 108 16.26 -6.09 15.98
C ASP A 108 15.35 -7.05 16.73
N LEU A 109 15.75 -8.32 16.83
CA LEU A 109 14.95 -9.39 17.41
C LEU A 109 15.63 -9.99 18.64
N SER A 110 14.90 -10.06 19.75
CA SER A 110 15.26 -10.84 20.93
C SER A 110 14.67 -12.24 20.84
N GLU A 111 15.54 -13.25 20.80
CA GLU A 111 15.13 -14.65 20.83
C GLU A 111 14.94 -15.11 22.28
N ASN A 112 13.73 -15.52 22.67
CA ASN A 112 13.41 -16.03 24.01
C ASN A 112 13.91 -15.13 25.17
N GLY A 113 13.92 -13.81 24.97
CA GLY A 113 14.35 -12.84 25.97
C GLY A 113 15.87 -12.60 26.04
N THR A 114 16.64 -13.14 25.10
CA THR A 114 18.09 -12.84 24.96
C THR A 114 18.33 -11.43 24.42
N ALA A 115 19.60 -10.99 24.38
CA ALA A 115 19.94 -9.69 23.82
C ALA A 115 19.48 -9.59 22.35
N PRO A 116 18.86 -8.47 21.93
CA PRO A 116 18.43 -8.30 20.55
C PRO A 116 19.61 -8.38 19.58
N VAL A 117 19.42 -9.10 18.47
CA VAL A 117 20.36 -9.14 17.35
C VAL A 117 19.67 -8.60 16.09
N ARG A 118 20.47 -8.00 15.21
CA ARG A 118 20.00 -7.38 13.97
C ARG A 118 19.79 -8.44 12.90
N PHE A 119 18.60 -8.45 12.31
CA PHE A 119 18.33 -9.12 11.06
C PHE A 119 18.10 -8.09 9.95
N ASP A 120 18.63 -8.38 8.77
CA ASP A 120 18.53 -7.50 7.61
C ASP A 120 18.30 -8.33 6.35
N SER A 121 17.41 -7.85 5.48
CA SER A 121 17.24 -8.41 4.14
C SER A 121 18.30 -7.91 3.15
N GLY A 122 18.96 -6.80 3.48
CA GLY A 122 19.57 -5.93 2.48
C GLY A 122 18.52 -5.30 1.56
N LEU A 123 18.98 -4.51 0.60
CA LEU A 123 18.11 -3.92 -0.42
C LEU A 123 17.84 -4.95 -1.53
N VAL A 124 16.62 -5.49 -1.55
CA VAL A 124 16.22 -6.59 -2.45
C VAL A 124 15.04 -6.18 -3.33
N PRO A 125 14.78 -6.88 -4.44
CA PRO A 125 13.61 -6.60 -5.27
C PRO A 125 12.27 -6.83 -4.55
N VAL A 126 11.24 -6.10 -4.96
CA VAL A 126 9.84 -6.39 -4.60
C VAL A 126 9.34 -7.55 -5.47
N THR A 127 8.87 -8.63 -4.84
CA THR A 127 8.40 -9.85 -5.53
C THR A 127 6.88 -9.99 -5.58
N VAL A 128 6.17 -9.27 -4.69
CA VAL A 128 4.70 -9.26 -4.60
C VAL A 128 4.19 -7.82 -4.55
N PRO A 129 2.99 -7.52 -5.06
CA PRO A 129 2.41 -6.18 -4.95
C PRO A 129 2.20 -5.77 -3.48
N PHE A 130 2.73 -4.60 -3.11
CA PHE A 130 2.44 -3.99 -1.81
C PHE A 130 0.94 -3.67 -1.71
N PRO A 131 0.26 -3.92 -0.57
CA PRO A 131 0.79 -4.11 0.79
C PRO A 131 1.17 -5.54 1.17
N LEU A 132 1.23 -6.51 0.25
CA LEU A 132 1.80 -7.81 0.58
C LEU A 132 3.32 -7.68 0.72
N ILE A 133 3.90 -8.44 1.64
CA ILE A 133 5.35 -8.47 1.88
C ILE A 133 5.82 -9.91 1.71
N ASP A 134 6.79 -10.11 0.83
CA ASP A 134 7.53 -11.35 0.65
C ASP A 134 9.01 -10.99 0.66
N ILE A 135 9.69 -11.38 1.74
CA ILE A 135 11.07 -10.94 2.01
C ILE A 135 11.83 -11.94 2.88
N ALA A 136 13.11 -12.10 2.58
CA ALA A 136 14.03 -12.89 3.38
C ALA A 136 14.95 -11.97 4.19
N LEU A 137 15.12 -12.24 5.49
CA LEU A 137 16.03 -11.52 6.37
C LEU A 137 16.93 -12.51 7.13
N SER A 138 18.14 -12.07 7.44
CA SER A 138 19.14 -12.91 8.10
C SER A 138 20.01 -12.11 9.05
N GLU A 139 20.66 -12.79 10.00
CA GLU A 139 21.60 -12.17 10.94
C GLU A 139 22.97 -11.91 10.27
N HIS A 140 23.40 -12.81 9.38
CA HIS A 140 24.72 -12.82 8.75
C HIS A 140 24.67 -12.98 7.22
N ALA A 141 23.66 -12.40 6.57
CA ALA A 141 23.51 -12.37 5.11
C ALA A 141 23.44 -13.77 4.45
N PHE A 142 22.93 -14.78 5.17
CA PHE A 142 22.90 -16.17 4.74
C PHE A 142 24.29 -16.72 4.42
N VAL A 143 25.27 -16.41 5.28
CA VAL A 143 26.66 -16.90 5.16
C VAL A 143 27.06 -17.69 6.38
N CYS A 144 27.49 -18.93 6.16
CA CYS A 144 27.90 -19.83 7.23
C CYS A 144 26.79 -20.01 8.28
N TYR A 145 27.12 -20.17 9.56
CA TYR A 145 26.08 -20.33 10.58
C TYR A 145 25.24 -19.06 10.67
N ASP A 146 23.97 -19.17 10.34
CA ASP A 146 23.05 -18.05 10.32
C ASP A 146 21.64 -18.48 10.70
N LYS A 147 20.81 -17.47 11.00
CA LYS A 147 19.37 -17.59 11.22
C LYS A 147 18.69 -16.76 10.14
N GLY A 148 17.76 -17.38 9.44
CA GLY A 148 17.00 -16.77 8.37
C GLY A 148 15.50 -16.82 8.64
N PHE A 149 14.80 -15.73 8.37
CA PHE A 149 13.35 -15.76 8.17
C PHE A 149 13.03 -15.51 6.71
N PHE A 150 12.07 -16.26 6.19
CA PHE A 150 11.46 -16.04 4.89
C PHE A 150 10.01 -15.70 5.16
N LEU A 151 9.71 -14.41 5.24
CA LEU A 151 8.42 -13.90 5.67
C LEU A 151 7.52 -13.68 4.48
N LYS A 152 6.30 -14.20 4.58
CA LYS A 152 5.17 -13.76 3.77
C LYS A 152 4.14 -13.14 4.69
N ALA A 153 3.83 -11.86 4.53
CA ALA A 153 2.94 -11.12 5.40
C ALA A 153 1.89 -10.33 4.61
N ALA A 154 0.72 -10.17 5.22
CA ALA A 154 -0.37 -9.35 4.69
C ALA A 154 -1.02 -8.53 5.82
N PRO A 155 -1.64 -7.38 5.50
CA PRO A 155 -2.48 -6.68 6.46
C PRO A 155 -3.57 -7.60 7.03
N VAL A 156 -3.88 -7.47 8.32
CA VAL A 156 -4.94 -8.26 8.99
C VAL A 156 -6.34 -8.02 8.41
N ARG A 157 -6.52 -6.88 7.76
CA ARG A 157 -7.75 -6.49 7.05
C ARG A 157 -7.37 -5.91 5.70
N PRO A 158 -8.14 -6.18 4.64
CA PRO A 158 -7.91 -5.55 3.35
C PRO A 158 -7.94 -4.02 3.47
N ILE A 159 -6.96 -3.38 2.86
CA ILE A 159 -6.90 -1.92 2.77
C ILE A 159 -7.78 -1.52 1.58
N ARG A 160 -8.65 -0.55 1.80
CA ARG A 160 -9.63 -0.08 0.82
C ARG A 160 -9.65 1.44 0.86
N MET A 161 -9.44 2.05 -0.30
CA MET A 161 -9.66 3.49 -0.47
C MET A 161 -11.13 3.72 -0.80
N GLY A 162 -11.83 4.44 0.07
CA GLY A 162 -13.17 4.94 -0.22
C GLY A 162 -13.09 6.09 -1.23
N VAL A 163 -13.98 6.06 -2.22
CA VAL A 163 -14.20 7.16 -3.17
C VAL A 163 -15.64 7.64 -2.97
N GLN A 164 -15.80 8.95 -2.81
CA GLN A 164 -17.11 9.60 -2.69
C GLN A 164 -17.28 10.56 -3.86
N VAL A 165 -18.49 10.58 -4.41
CA VAL A 165 -18.84 11.41 -5.57
C VAL A 165 -20.05 12.26 -5.20
N ASP A 166 -19.82 13.56 -5.15
CA ASP A 166 -20.84 14.60 -5.03
C ASP A 166 -21.06 15.26 -6.41
N PRO A 167 -22.17 15.98 -6.65
CA PRO A 167 -22.48 16.54 -7.97
C PRO A 167 -21.40 17.45 -8.58
N SER A 168 -20.53 18.06 -7.77
CA SER A 168 -19.47 18.95 -8.24
C SER A 168 -18.06 18.51 -7.86
N GLU A 169 -17.92 17.47 -7.04
CA GLU A 169 -16.65 17.11 -6.41
C GLU A 169 -16.51 15.59 -6.31
N VAL A 170 -15.29 15.10 -6.55
CA VAL A 170 -14.90 13.71 -6.27
C VAL A 170 -13.87 13.74 -5.16
N SER A 171 -14.09 12.98 -4.10
CA SER A 171 -13.19 12.86 -2.96
C SER A 171 -12.81 11.40 -2.71
N TRP A 172 -11.70 11.21 -2.01
CA TRP A 172 -11.22 9.89 -1.61
C TRP A 172 -10.44 9.96 -0.30
N ASP A 173 -10.32 8.81 0.35
CA ASP A 173 -9.52 8.66 1.57
C ASP A 173 -8.05 9.02 1.30
N LEU A 174 -7.50 9.91 2.12
CA LEU A 174 -6.09 10.27 2.05
C LEU A 174 -5.24 9.32 2.90
N TYR A 175 -4.10 8.95 2.35
CA TYR A 175 -3.12 8.04 2.93
C TYR A 175 -1.80 8.81 3.08
N PRO A 176 -1.26 8.92 4.31
CA PRO A 176 -0.08 9.75 4.55
C PRO A 176 1.19 9.22 3.86
N ASP A 177 1.21 7.94 3.47
CA ASP A 177 2.29 7.29 2.75
C ASP A 177 2.13 7.33 1.22
N SER A 178 1.09 7.99 0.70
CA SER A 178 0.91 8.29 -0.72
C SER A 178 1.05 9.80 -0.92
N PRO A 179 2.03 10.28 -1.71
CA PRO A 179 2.33 11.71 -1.86
C PRO A 179 1.33 12.43 -2.77
N ALA A 180 0.63 11.67 -3.61
CA ALA A 180 -0.13 12.13 -4.75
C ALA A 180 -1.09 11.02 -5.20
N TYR A 181 -2.05 11.39 -6.04
CA TYR A 181 -3.08 10.50 -6.57
C TYR A 181 -3.38 10.86 -8.02
N ASP A 182 -3.75 9.84 -8.80
CA ASP A 182 -4.38 10.03 -10.10
C ASP A 182 -5.86 9.67 -9.99
N ALA A 183 -6.73 10.57 -10.47
CA ALA A 183 -8.17 10.35 -10.52
C ALA A 183 -8.66 10.50 -11.96
N VAL A 184 -9.36 9.49 -12.45
CA VAL A 184 -9.95 9.46 -13.79
C VAL A 184 -11.43 9.11 -13.72
N PHE A 185 -12.16 9.46 -14.76
CA PHE A 185 -13.55 9.08 -14.93
C PHE A 185 -13.84 8.64 -16.36
N GLY A 186 -14.95 7.93 -16.54
CA GLY A 186 -15.37 7.49 -17.86
C GLY A 186 -16.81 7.02 -17.93
N SER A 187 -17.25 6.70 -19.14
CA SER A 187 -18.65 6.37 -19.44
C SER A 187 -18.97 4.90 -19.17
N VAL A 188 -20.01 4.65 -18.36
CA VAL A 188 -20.56 3.30 -18.14
C VAL A 188 -21.27 2.79 -19.39
N SER A 189 -21.88 3.67 -20.19
CA SER A 189 -22.57 3.25 -21.42
C SER A 189 -21.57 2.74 -22.46
N VAL A 190 -20.43 3.42 -22.62
CA VAL A 190 -19.34 2.96 -23.50
C VAL A 190 -18.76 1.65 -22.99
N LEU A 191 -18.45 1.56 -21.68
CA LEU A 191 -17.91 0.34 -21.07
C LEU A 191 -18.80 -0.89 -21.34
N ARG A 192 -20.13 -0.73 -21.22
CA ARG A 192 -21.10 -1.79 -21.53
C ARG A 192 -21.14 -2.14 -23.02
N GLN A 193 -21.06 -1.16 -23.91
CA GLN A 193 -21.11 -1.38 -25.36
C GLN A 193 -19.84 -2.05 -25.90
N THR A 194 -18.69 -1.77 -25.30
CA THR A 194 -17.40 -2.33 -25.72
C THR A 194 -17.05 -3.65 -25.02
N GLY A 195 -17.89 -4.11 -24.09
CA GLY A 195 -17.64 -5.33 -23.33
C GLY A 195 -16.54 -5.19 -22.26
N GLY A 196 -16.31 -3.98 -21.74
CA GLY A 196 -15.35 -3.73 -20.67
C GLY A 196 -14.06 -3.02 -21.08
N ASP A 197 -14.02 -2.38 -22.26
CA ASP A 197 -12.82 -1.67 -22.73
C ASP A 197 -12.69 -0.29 -22.06
N PHE A 198 -11.76 -0.17 -21.10
CA PHE A 198 -11.45 1.08 -20.41
C PHE A 198 -10.67 2.07 -21.29
N THR A 199 -9.95 1.62 -22.33
CA THR A 199 -9.27 2.54 -23.26
C THR A 199 -10.29 3.42 -23.97
N ALA A 200 -11.37 2.80 -24.48
CA ALA A 200 -12.47 3.51 -25.12
C ALA A 200 -13.39 4.25 -24.13
N ALA A 201 -13.61 3.68 -22.94
CA ALA A 201 -14.57 4.23 -21.99
C ALA A 201 -14.03 5.41 -21.15
N THR A 202 -12.72 5.59 -21.04
CA THR A 202 -12.11 6.70 -20.29
C THR A 202 -12.41 8.04 -20.97
N ALA A 203 -13.11 8.92 -20.24
CA ALA A 203 -13.59 10.19 -20.77
C ALA A 203 -12.71 11.37 -20.36
N GLY A 204 -11.99 11.29 -19.24
CA GLY A 204 -11.08 12.35 -18.80
C GLY A 204 -10.32 12.07 -17.52
N CYS A 205 -9.30 12.89 -17.30
CA CYS A 205 -8.55 12.99 -16.05
C CYS A 205 -9.18 14.08 -15.17
N LEU A 206 -9.53 13.73 -13.93
CA LEU A 206 -9.98 14.67 -12.90
C LEU A 206 -8.79 15.31 -12.17
N GLY A 207 -7.66 14.61 -12.07
CA GLY A 207 -6.42 15.12 -11.51
C GLY A 207 -5.27 14.14 -11.71
N SER A 208 -4.12 14.66 -12.15
CA SER A 208 -2.84 13.94 -12.24
C SER A 208 -1.93 14.45 -11.11
N ASP A 209 -1.26 13.53 -10.42
CA ASP A 209 -0.31 13.83 -9.35
C ASP A 209 -0.89 14.78 -8.25
N VAL A 210 -2.19 14.68 -7.95
CA VAL A 210 -2.84 15.59 -6.99
C VAL A 210 -2.56 15.16 -5.55
N ALA A 211 -2.08 16.09 -4.71
CA ALA A 211 -1.69 15.80 -3.33
C ALA A 211 -2.86 15.60 -2.36
N SER A 212 -4.08 16.00 -2.74
CA SER A 212 -5.25 15.99 -1.86
C SER A 212 -6.55 15.86 -2.63
N SER A 213 -7.61 15.49 -1.91
CA SER A 213 -9.00 15.48 -2.36
C SER A 213 -9.83 16.48 -1.49
N PRO A 214 -11.01 16.96 -1.94
CA PRO A 214 -11.66 16.68 -3.22
C PRO A 214 -11.00 17.35 -4.42
N VAL A 215 -11.26 16.82 -5.61
CA VAL A 215 -11.05 17.49 -6.90
C VAL A 215 -12.39 17.85 -7.54
N SER A 216 -12.39 18.79 -8.48
CA SER A 216 -13.58 19.09 -9.27
C SER A 216 -14.04 17.83 -10.01
N GLY A 217 -15.33 17.50 -9.87
CA GLY A 217 -15.93 16.36 -10.56
C GLY A 217 -16.12 16.61 -12.05
N ALA A 218 -16.52 15.56 -12.77
CA ALA A 218 -17.03 15.70 -14.12
C ALA A 218 -18.36 16.48 -14.11
N THR A 219 -18.73 17.10 -15.23
CA THR A 219 -20.10 17.60 -15.42
C THR A 219 -21.09 16.46 -15.28
N ASP A 220 -22.30 16.69 -14.78
CA ASP A 220 -23.33 15.65 -14.63
C ASP A 220 -23.51 14.83 -15.92
N PRO A 221 -23.61 13.49 -15.84
CA PRO A 221 -23.91 12.67 -17.00
C PRO A 221 -25.29 13.05 -17.56
N PRO A 222 -25.48 12.97 -18.89
CA PRO A 222 -26.81 13.10 -19.48
C PRO A 222 -27.83 12.15 -18.83
N VAL A 223 -29.11 12.52 -18.87
CA VAL A 223 -30.18 11.68 -18.30
C VAL A 223 -30.13 10.27 -18.89
N GLY A 224 -30.03 9.26 -18.02
CA GLY A 224 -29.93 7.85 -18.42
C GLY A 224 -28.50 7.35 -18.62
N GLU A 225 -27.50 8.22 -18.48
CA GLU A 225 -26.08 7.86 -18.47
C GLU A 225 -25.52 7.86 -17.05
N ALA A 226 -24.34 7.24 -16.90
CA ALA A 226 -23.61 7.20 -15.65
C ALA A 226 -22.11 7.21 -15.93
N PHE A 227 -21.35 7.81 -15.01
CA PHE A 227 -19.90 7.73 -15.01
C PHE A 227 -19.39 6.72 -13.98
N TRP A 228 -18.28 6.09 -14.32
CA TRP A 228 -17.42 5.39 -13.37
C TRP A 228 -16.26 6.31 -12.97
N TYR A 229 -15.69 6.06 -11.80
CA TYR A 229 -14.57 6.82 -11.24
C TYR A 229 -13.53 5.85 -10.71
N LEU A 230 -12.26 6.10 -11.00
CA LEU A 230 -11.14 5.32 -10.48
C LEU A 230 -10.09 6.28 -9.90
N VAL A 231 -9.53 5.90 -8.75
CA VAL A 231 -8.46 6.62 -8.07
C VAL A 231 -7.37 5.62 -7.71
N ARG A 232 -6.11 6.01 -7.90
CA ARG A 232 -4.93 5.27 -7.41
C ARG A 232 -3.97 6.23 -6.72
N GLY A 233 -3.21 5.72 -5.75
CA GLY A 233 -2.15 6.49 -5.09
C GLY A 233 -0.82 6.45 -5.85
N TYR A 234 0.12 7.25 -5.39
CA TYR A 234 1.52 7.27 -5.84
C TYR A 234 2.42 6.50 -4.87
N GLY A 235 2.07 5.25 -4.62
CA GLY A 235 2.80 4.37 -3.72
C GLY A 235 2.03 4.15 -2.42
N GLY A 236 2.75 3.59 -1.46
CA GLY A 236 2.20 3.29 -0.15
C GLY A 236 1.07 2.27 -0.21
N VAL A 237 0.33 2.15 0.88
CA VAL A 237 -0.72 1.14 1.02
C VAL A 237 -1.99 1.47 0.23
N ALA A 238 -2.12 2.72 -0.23
CA ALA A 238 -3.17 3.11 -1.18
C ALA A 238 -3.02 2.38 -2.53
N GLY A 239 -1.82 1.88 -2.83
CA GLY A 239 -1.52 1.16 -4.08
C GLY A 239 -1.34 2.11 -5.28
N THR A 240 -0.69 1.59 -6.32
CA THR A 240 -0.38 2.32 -7.56
C THR A 240 -1.16 1.81 -8.77
N THR A 241 -2.22 1.05 -8.54
CA THR A 241 -2.93 0.31 -9.58
C THR A 241 -4.41 0.66 -9.55
N TYR A 242 -5.02 0.72 -10.73
CA TYR A 242 -6.47 0.73 -10.90
C TYR A 242 -7.07 -0.67 -10.90
N ASP A 243 -6.24 -1.70 -11.02
CA ASP A 243 -6.68 -3.09 -11.08
C ASP A 243 -7.35 -3.49 -9.75
N SER A 244 -8.48 -4.19 -9.87
CA SER A 244 -9.14 -4.80 -8.72
C SER A 244 -8.60 -6.19 -8.44
N ASP A 245 -8.81 -6.70 -7.22
CA ASP A 245 -8.47 -8.09 -6.81
C ASP A 245 -9.23 -9.18 -7.61
N GLU A 246 -10.18 -8.81 -8.48
CA GLU A 246 -10.93 -9.73 -9.34
C GLU A 246 -10.22 -9.95 -10.69
N PRO A 247 -10.22 -11.19 -11.24
CA PRO A 247 -9.62 -11.47 -12.53
C PRO A 247 -10.26 -10.60 -13.61
N ALA A 248 -9.49 -9.67 -14.16
CA ALA A 248 -9.97 -8.76 -15.18
C ALA A 248 -10.34 -9.54 -16.44
N GLY A 249 -11.63 -9.49 -16.82
CA GLY A 249 -12.14 -10.20 -18.01
C GLY A 249 -11.54 -9.72 -19.34
N ALA A 250 -10.88 -8.55 -19.37
CA ALA A 250 -10.36 -7.91 -20.57
C ALA A 250 -8.87 -7.47 -20.49
N GLY A 251 -8.14 -7.84 -19.43
CA GLY A 251 -6.75 -7.39 -19.19
C GLY A 251 -6.66 -6.26 -18.15
N SER A 252 -5.45 -5.75 -17.88
CA SER A 252 -5.21 -4.73 -16.83
C SER A 252 -5.91 -3.40 -17.15
N TYR A 253 -6.69 -2.91 -16.18
CA TYR A 253 -7.29 -1.58 -16.19
C TYR A 253 -6.22 -0.50 -16.25
N ASP A 254 -5.08 -0.65 -15.57
CA ASP A 254 -3.97 0.30 -15.71
C ASP A 254 -3.49 0.42 -17.15
N ALA A 255 -3.25 -0.71 -17.82
CA ALA A 255 -2.80 -0.70 -19.21
C ALA A 255 -3.84 -0.03 -20.13
N GLN A 256 -5.12 -0.32 -19.93
CA GLN A 256 -6.19 0.22 -20.76
C GLN A 256 -6.44 1.72 -20.51
N VAL A 257 -6.52 2.14 -19.24
CA VAL A 257 -6.68 3.54 -18.86
C VAL A 257 -5.48 4.35 -19.35
N ASN A 258 -4.25 3.89 -19.12
CA ASN A 258 -3.04 4.59 -19.57
C ASN A 258 -2.92 4.66 -21.11
N ALA A 259 -3.55 3.72 -21.84
CA ALA A 259 -3.61 3.76 -23.30
C ALA A 259 -4.68 4.72 -23.85
N SER A 260 -5.61 5.19 -23.01
CA SER A 260 -6.64 6.13 -23.44
C SER A 260 -6.02 7.50 -23.79
N PRO A 261 -6.48 8.17 -24.86
CA PRO A 261 -6.07 9.55 -25.14
C PRO A 261 -6.52 10.55 -24.06
N ASN A 262 -7.42 10.15 -23.17
CA ASN A 262 -7.97 10.96 -22.09
C ASN A 262 -7.39 10.62 -20.70
N ALA A 263 -6.35 9.78 -20.65
CA ALA A 263 -5.66 9.42 -19.42
C ALA A 263 -5.03 10.63 -18.71
N CYS A 264 -4.75 10.48 -17.42
CA CYS A 264 -3.91 11.44 -16.73
C CYS A 264 -2.47 11.43 -17.31
N PRO A 265 -1.85 12.60 -17.53
CA PRO A 265 -0.45 12.70 -17.98
C PRO A 265 0.54 12.08 -16.99
#